data_AF-A0A8T2R821-F1
#
_entry.id   AF-A0A8T2R821-F1
#
_cell.length_a   1.000
_cell.length_b   1.000
_cell.length_c   1.000
_cell.angle_alpha   90.00
_cell.angle_beta   90.00
_cell.angle_gamma   90.00
#
_symmetry.space_group_name_H-M   'P 1'
#
loop_
_entity.id
_entity.type
_entity.pdbx_description
1 polymer ?
#
loop_
_entity_poly.entity_id
_entity_poly.type
_entity_poly.pdbx_seq_one_letter_code
_entity_poly.pdbx_strand_id
1 'polypeptide(L)'
;MAFYREHLLILTTDGFVTRPSYMDTHLSHALRCAIGQLRTSSHQLEIETGRFRGVPANNRICRLCHLEPETELHYICHCTVYYEIRGRFHCLFREGFGPLSRVMSFEDQRCLGLYLLEVHRDRDTLPRRAGGRQSQRQITDFFTPDTDHSSIHTHSSVHIHTATTGTLIDRAVELGRARRPRVRGATQYRRRLQRKIRAVLFRRPECR
;
A
#
# COMPACT_ATOMS: atom_id res chain seq x y z
N MET A 1 2.47 2.66 14.80
CA MET A 1 2.09 4.00 14.29
C MET A 1 3.16 5.07 14.53
N ALA A 2 4.04 4.95 15.54
CA ALA A 2 5.12 5.91 15.79
C ALA A 2 6.11 6.04 14.62
N PHE A 3 6.63 4.92 14.09
CA PHE A 3 7.58 4.91 12.99
C PHE A 3 7.13 5.75 11.78
N TYR A 4 5.89 5.58 11.35
CA TYR A 4 5.32 6.30 10.20
C TYR A 4 5.20 7.80 10.41
N ARG A 5 4.83 8.20 11.62
CA ARG A 5 4.73 9.60 12.02
C ARG A 5 6.10 10.29 11.98
N GLU A 6 7.16 9.57 12.34
CA GLU A 6 8.52 10.11 12.43
C GLU A 6 9.28 10.07 11.10
N HIS A 7 8.99 9.08 10.24
CA HIS A 7 9.83 8.81 9.06
C HIS A 7 9.17 9.12 7.72
N LEU A 8 7.83 9.13 7.65
CA LEU A 8 7.10 9.14 6.37
C LEU A 8 6.01 10.23 6.26
N LEU A 9 5.55 10.76 7.39
CA LEU A 9 4.58 11.84 7.45
C LEU A 9 5.26 13.13 7.91
N ILE A 10 4.96 14.22 7.22
CA ILE A 10 5.26 15.57 7.69
C ILE A 10 3.98 16.07 8.34
N LEU A 11 4.09 16.57 9.57
CA LEU A 11 2.97 17.13 10.32
C LEU A 11 3.21 18.63 10.51
N THR A 12 2.15 19.43 10.42
CA THR A 12 2.17 20.82 10.87
C THR A 12 2.22 20.87 12.40
N THR A 13 2.54 22.04 12.96
CA THR A 13 2.50 22.30 14.41
C THR A 13 1.17 21.91 15.04
N ASP A 14 0.08 22.08 14.28
CA ASP A 14 -1.29 21.80 14.72
C ASP A 14 -1.69 20.33 14.54
N GLY A 15 -0.77 19.48 14.06
CA GLY A 15 -0.97 18.04 13.91
C GLY A 15 -1.61 17.59 12.58
N PHE A 16 -1.79 18.50 11.62
CA PHE A 16 -2.31 18.13 10.30
C PHE A 16 -1.22 17.51 9.42
N VAL A 17 -1.59 16.50 8.63
CA VAL A 17 -0.68 15.91 7.64
C VAL A 17 -0.45 16.92 6.52
N THR A 18 0.81 17.35 6.35
CA THR A 18 1.19 18.23 5.26
C THR A 18 1.15 17.43 3.96
N ARG A 19 0.67 18.09 2.90
CA ARG A 19 0.61 17.50 1.57
C ARG A 19 2.04 17.21 1.08
N PRO A 20 2.37 15.95 0.73
CA PRO A 20 3.72 15.63 0.25
C PRO A 20 4.03 16.23 -1.13
N SER A 21 5.27 16.66 -1.35
CA SER A 21 5.73 17.31 -2.59
C SER A 21 5.51 16.50 -3.87
N TYR A 22 5.57 15.16 -3.81
CA TYR A 22 5.33 14.30 -4.98
C TYR A 22 3.90 14.40 -5.55
N MET A 23 2.94 14.89 -4.75
CA MET A 23 1.56 15.09 -5.21
C MET A 23 1.40 16.37 -6.04
N ASP A 24 2.30 17.34 -5.87
CA ASP A 24 2.29 18.62 -6.57
C ASP A 24 3.13 18.59 -7.85
N THR A 25 4.04 17.63 -7.96
CA THR A 25 4.90 17.45 -9.12
C THR A 25 4.21 16.62 -10.20
N HIS A 26 4.37 17.00 -11.48
CA HIS A 26 3.91 16.20 -12.61
C HIS A 26 4.75 14.93 -12.79
N LEU A 27 4.36 13.86 -12.09
CA LEU A 27 4.98 12.55 -12.15
C LEU A 27 4.13 11.55 -12.96
N SER A 28 4.79 10.58 -13.60
CA SER A 28 4.08 9.47 -14.24
C SER A 28 3.31 8.65 -13.21
N HIS A 29 2.28 7.92 -13.66
CA HIS A 29 1.49 7.07 -12.77
C HIS A 29 2.36 6.06 -12.01
N ALA A 30 3.31 5.43 -12.68
CA ALA A 30 4.19 4.44 -12.07
C ALA A 30 5.05 5.03 -10.92
N LEU A 31 5.61 6.23 -11.12
CA LEU A 31 6.42 6.89 -10.09
C LEU A 31 5.57 7.28 -8.87
N ARG A 32 4.37 7.81 -9.10
CA ARG A 32 3.42 8.14 -8.02
C ARG A 32 2.99 6.90 -7.25
N CYS A 33 2.76 5.78 -7.92
CA CYS A 33 2.45 4.52 -7.26
C CYS A 33 3.61 4.02 -6.40
N ALA A 34 4.86 4.06 -6.92
CA ALA A 34 6.03 3.61 -6.16
C ALA A 34 6.24 4.45 -4.89
N ILE A 35 6.20 5.79 -5.00
CA ILE A 35 6.33 6.69 -3.85
C ILE A 35 5.15 6.49 -2.88
N GLY A 36 3.93 6.38 -3.41
CA GLY A 36 2.71 6.22 -2.63
C GLY A 36 2.71 4.91 -1.82
N GLN A 37 3.06 3.78 -2.45
CA GLN A 37 3.13 2.47 -1.79
C GLN A 37 4.07 2.49 -0.59
N LEU A 38 5.19 3.19 -0.70
CA LEU A 38 6.13 3.36 0.38
C LEU A 38 5.59 4.23 1.52
N ARG A 39 4.92 5.35 1.20
CA ARG A 39 4.33 6.22 2.21
C ARG A 39 3.12 5.61 2.91
N THR A 40 2.37 4.73 2.25
CA THR A 40 1.16 4.09 2.79
C THR A 40 1.39 2.65 3.24
N SER A 41 2.65 2.20 3.30
CA SER A 41 3.03 0.83 3.68
C SER A 41 2.30 -0.26 2.89
N SER A 42 1.91 0.06 1.66
CA SER A 42 1.15 -0.84 0.78
C SER A 42 2.08 -1.72 -0.08
N HIS A 43 3.31 -1.91 0.38
CA HIS A 43 4.35 -2.70 -0.27
C HIS A 43 4.48 -4.11 0.30
N GLN A 44 5.21 -4.96 -0.41
CA GLN A 44 5.40 -6.38 -0.08
C GLN A 44 6.73 -6.65 0.64
N LEU A 45 7.23 -5.70 1.43
CA LEU A 45 8.39 -5.90 2.32
C LEU A 45 8.01 -6.80 3.50
N GLU A 46 8.96 -7.58 4.01
CA GLU A 46 8.71 -8.50 5.13
C GLU A 46 8.29 -7.79 6.41
N ILE A 47 8.67 -6.52 6.61
CA ILE A 47 8.17 -5.75 7.77
C ILE A 47 6.64 -5.70 7.82
N GLU A 48 5.99 -5.59 6.66
CA GLU A 48 4.53 -5.59 6.55
C GLU A 48 3.97 -6.99 6.31
N THR A 49 4.51 -7.77 5.35
CA THR A 49 3.94 -9.09 5.05
C THR A 49 4.15 -10.09 6.19
N GLY A 50 5.28 -10.00 6.89
CA GLY A 50 5.57 -10.82 8.07
C GLY A 50 4.71 -10.44 9.27
N ARG A 51 4.32 -9.16 9.39
CA ARG A 51 3.37 -8.69 10.40
C ARG A 51 2.03 -9.41 10.30
N PHE A 52 1.48 -9.53 9.09
CA PHE A 52 0.22 -10.24 8.86
C PHE A 52 0.30 -11.75 9.12
N ARG A 53 1.51 -12.33 9.12
CA ARG A 53 1.76 -13.74 9.44
C ARG A 53 2.11 -13.98 10.92
N GLY A 54 2.15 -12.93 11.74
CA GLY A 54 2.56 -13.04 13.15
C GLY A 54 4.05 -13.29 13.37
N VAL A 55 4.91 -13.04 12.36
CA VAL A 55 6.37 -13.17 12.52
C VAL A 55 6.88 -11.99 13.37
N PRO A 56 7.70 -12.21 14.41
CA PRO A 56 8.27 -11.12 15.20
C PRO A 56 9.18 -10.25 14.34
N ALA A 57 9.26 -8.94 14.63
CA ALA A 57 9.94 -7.95 13.78
C ALA A 57 11.39 -8.36 13.43
N ASN A 58 12.14 -8.89 14.40
CA ASN A 58 13.53 -9.31 14.23
C ASN A 58 13.70 -10.47 13.24
N ASN A 59 12.65 -11.28 13.02
CA ASN A 59 12.69 -12.44 12.14
C ASN A 59 12.13 -12.14 10.74
N ARG A 60 11.71 -10.89 10.47
CA ARG A 60 11.20 -10.45 9.16
C ARG A 60 12.34 -10.15 8.20
N ILE A 61 13.22 -11.12 7.98
CA ILE A 61 14.50 -10.96 7.27
C ILE A 61 14.29 -10.65 5.78
N CYS A 62 15.14 -9.78 5.25
CA CYS A 62 15.17 -9.43 3.83
C CYS A 62 15.37 -10.67 2.94
N ARG A 63 14.54 -10.77 1.91
CA ARG A 63 14.58 -11.90 0.97
C ARG A 63 15.74 -11.83 -0.02
N LEU A 64 16.43 -10.69 -0.07
CA LEU A 64 17.51 -10.42 -1.02
C LEU A 64 18.86 -10.65 -0.37
N CYS A 65 19.14 -9.96 0.73
CA CYS A 65 20.44 -10.05 1.39
C CYS A 65 20.50 -11.13 2.48
N HIS A 66 19.36 -11.56 3.04
CA HIS A 66 19.27 -12.52 4.15
C HIS A 66 20.02 -12.15 5.44
N LEU A 67 20.43 -10.88 5.60
CA LEU A 67 21.24 -10.43 6.73
C LEU A 67 20.42 -9.76 7.84
N GLU A 68 19.49 -8.88 7.47
CA GLU A 68 18.78 -8.01 8.41
C GLU A 68 17.27 -8.01 8.15
N PRO A 69 16.45 -7.55 9.13
CA PRO A 69 15.04 -7.31 8.93
C PRO A 69 14.74 -6.36 7.76
N GLU A 70 13.78 -6.73 6.92
CA GLU A 70 13.39 -6.00 5.71
C GLU A 70 12.48 -4.81 6.03
N THR A 71 13.03 -3.82 6.72
CA THR A 71 12.41 -2.52 6.92
C THR A 71 12.48 -1.68 5.65
N GLU A 72 11.67 -0.63 5.58
CA GLU A 72 11.73 0.38 4.52
C GLU A 72 13.12 1.03 4.45
N LEU A 73 13.71 1.28 5.61
CA LEU A 73 15.07 1.82 5.71
C LEU A 73 16.11 0.84 5.14
N HIS A 74 16.04 -0.44 5.53
CA HIS A 74 16.93 -1.45 4.97
C HIS A 74 16.75 -1.56 3.45
N TYR A 75 15.50 -1.65 2.98
CA TYR A 75 15.15 -1.77 1.57
C TYR A 75 15.70 -0.62 0.72
N ILE A 76 15.69 0.61 1.24
CA ILE A 76 16.06 1.83 0.49
C ILE A 76 17.52 2.21 0.70
N CYS A 77 18.05 2.09 1.90
CA CYS A 77 19.35 2.66 2.26
C CYS A 77 20.44 1.60 2.45
N HIS A 78 20.12 0.42 2.99
CA HIS A 78 21.15 -0.49 3.51
C HIS A 78 21.30 -1.82 2.76
N CYS A 79 20.29 -2.27 2.02
CA CYS A 79 20.33 -3.57 1.37
C CYS A 79 21.51 -3.65 0.39
N THR A 80 22.42 -4.59 0.61
CA THR A 80 23.68 -4.71 -0.16
C THR A 80 23.43 -4.97 -1.65
N VAL A 81 22.37 -5.71 -1.98
CA VAL A 81 21.97 -6.03 -3.36
C VAL A 81 21.70 -4.77 -4.19
N TYR A 82 21.21 -3.69 -3.57
CA TYR A 82 20.92 -2.43 -4.27
C TYR A 82 22.08 -1.45 -4.33
N TYR A 83 23.32 -1.89 -4.04
CA TYR A 83 24.50 -1.03 -4.08
C TYR A 83 24.68 -0.35 -5.45
N GLU A 84 24.60 -1.11 -6.54
CA GLU A 84 24.77 -0.58 -7.90
C GLU A 84 23.64 0.39 -8.30
N ILE A 85 22.40 0.06 -7.93
CA ILE A 85 21.25 0.93 -8.18
C ILE A 85 21.44 2.24 -7.42
N ARG A 86 21.79 2.20 -6.13
CA ARG A 86 22.07 3.40 -5.34
C ARG A 86 23.21 4.24 -5.92
N GLY A 87 24.24 3.62 -6.49
CA GLY A 87 25.32 4.33 -7.19
C GLY A 87 24.84 5.16 -8.39
N ARG A 88 23.88 4.64 -9.17
CA ARG A 88 23.26 5.39 -10.28
C ARG A 88 22.42 6.56 -9.83
N PHE A 89 21.85 6.49 -8.62
CA PHE A 89 21.09 7.58 -7.99
C PHE A 89 21.86 8.23 -6.82
N HIS A 90 23.19 8.37 -6.94
CA HIS A 90 24.04 8.93 -5.89
C HIS A 90 23.60 10.32 -5.38
N CYS A 91 22.89 11.11 -6.20
CA CYS A 91 22.33 12.39 -5.79
C CYS A 91 21.31 12.28 -4.63
N LEU A 92 20.62 11.15 -4.49
CA LEU A 92 19.72 10.86 -3.35
C LEU A 92 20.48 10.64 -2.04
N PHE A 93 21.73 10.20 -2.12
CA PHE A 93 22.53 9.73 -0.98
C PHE A 93 23.83 10.54 -0.80
N ARG A 94 23.93 11.72 -1.41
CA ARG A 94 25.16 12.54 -1.41
C ARG A 94 25.64 12.89 0.00
N GLU A 95 24.71 13.13 0.92
CA GLU A 95 24.98 13.42 2.34
C GLU A 95 25.08 12.15 3.21
N GLY A 96 25.20 10.98 2.58
CA GLY A 96 25.22 9.69 3.25
C GLY A 96 23.83 9.11 3.53
N PHE A 97 23.82 7.98 4.24
CA PHE A 97 22.61 7.30 4.66
C PHE A 97 22.04 7.98 5.91
N GLY A 98 21.03 8.83 5.71
CA GLY A 98 20.28 9.46 6.79
C GLY A 98 19.03 8.64 7.18
N PRO A 99 18.16 9.22 8.04
CA PRO A 99 16.85 8.64 8.29
C PRO A 99 16.05 8.58 6.98
N LEU A 100 15.13 7.61 6.89
CA LEU A 100 14.28 7.44 5.71
C LEU A 100 13.54 8.72 5.32
N SER A 101 13.17 9.55 6.29
CA SER A 101 12.51 10.86 6.07
C SER A 101 13.31 11.80 5.18
N ARG A 102 14.66 11.78 5.25
CA ARG A 102 15.53 12.58 4.39
C ARG A 102 15.39 12.16 2.94
N VAL A 103 15.48 10.86 2.66
CA VAL A 103 15.33 10.31 1.29
C VAL A 103 13.93 10.60 0.76
N MET A 104 12.91 10.46 1.60
CA MET A 104 11.51 10.68 1.22
C MET A 104 11.14 12.14 0.98
N SER A 105 11.95 13.08 1.49
CA SER A 105 11.78 14.52 1.35
C SER A 105 12.75 15.12 0.32
N PHE A 106 13.41 14.29 -0.48
CA PHE A 106 14.34 14.75 -1.51
C PHE A 106 13.66 15.70 -2.51
N GLU A 107 14.35 16.77 -2.89
CA GLU A 107 13.76 17.84 -3.70
C GLU A 107 13.28 17.34 -5.07
N ASP A 108 14.11 16.57 -5.77
CA ASP A 108 13.74 15.95 -7.04
C ASP A 108 12.95 14.65 -6.82
N GLN A 109 11.63 14.81 -6.62
CA GLN A 109 10.68 13.71 -6.47
C GLN A 109 10.62 12.80 -7.72
N ARG A 110 11.04 13.28 -8.90
CA ARG A 110 11.12 12.44 -10.09
C ARG A 110 12.30 11.48 -10.00
N CYS A 111 13.47 11.96 -9.56
CA CYS A 111 14.63 11.13 -9.27
C CYS A 111 14.31 10.08 -8.20
N LEU A 112 13.70 10.50 -7.08
CA LEU A 112 13.24 9.57 -6.03
C LEU A 112 12.29 8.52 -6.60
N GLY A 113 11.29 8.93 -7.37
CA GLY A 113 10.34 8.02 -7.98
C GLY A 113 11.00 7.01 -8.93
N LEU A 114 12.01 7.43 -9.71
CA LEU A 114 12.73 6.56 -10.63
C LEU A 114 13.55 5.52 -9.88
N TYR A 115 14.24 5.94 -8.83
CA TYR A 115 14.95 5.05 -7.92
C TYR A 115 14.01 3.99 -7.33
N LEU A 116 12.90 4.41 -6.70
CA LEU A 116 11.95 3.48 -6.10
C LEU A 116 11.33 2.52 -7.12
N LEU A 117 10.99 3.03 -8.32
CA LEU A 117 10.45 2.19 -9.38
C LEU A 117 11.45 1.13 -9.85
N GLU A 118 12.73 1.48 -9.92
CA GLU A 118 13.79 0.56 -10.33
C GLU A 118 14.02 -0.53 -9.28
N VAL A 119 14.15 -0.16 -8.00
CA VAL A 119 14.27 -1.12 -6.90
C VAL A 119 13.01 -2.01 -6.80
N HIS A 120 11.81 -1.47 -7.06
CA HIS A 120 10.58 -2.25 -7.12
C HIS A 120 10.58 -3.27 -8.27
N ARG A 121 11.02 -2.86 -9.47
CA ARG A 121 11.10 -3.77 -10.62
C ARG A 121 12.06 -4.93 -10.36
N ASP A 122 13.23 -4.62 -9.81
CA ASP A 122 14.22 -5.63 -9.47
C ASP A 122 13.67 -6.62 -8.42
N ARG A 123 12.98 -6.10 -7.40
CA ARG A 123 12.29 -6.94 -6.41
C ARG A 123 11.18 -7.81 -7.02
N ASP A 124 10.38 -7.28 -7.95
CA ASP A 124 9.26 -8.00 -8.55
C ASP A 124 9.72 -9.16 -9.46
N THR A 125 11.00 -9.20 -9.85
CA THR A 125 11.59 -10.38 -10.51
C THR A 125 11.68 -11.59 -9.57
N LEU A 126 11.65 -11.36 -8.25
CA LEU A 126 11.66 -12.45 -7.29
C LEU A 126 10.35 -13.23 -7.33
N PRO A 127 10.40 -14.57 -7.24
CA PRO A 127 9.20 -15.36 -7.10
C PRO A 127 8.43 -14.92 -5.85
N ARG A 128 7.16 -14.57 -6.03
CA ARG A 128 6.24 -14.41 -4.91
C ARG A 128 6.22 -15.73 -4.13
N ARG A 129 6.41 -15.67 -2.81
CA ARG A 129 6.22 -16.84 -1.94
C ARG A 129 4.88 -17.48 -2.32
N ALA A 130 4.85 -18.81 -2.45
CA ALA A 130 3.64 -19.60 -2.60
C ALA A 130 2.81 -19.52 -1.31
N GLY A 131 2.26 -18.34 -1.03
CA GLY A 131 1.20 -18.17 -0.05
C GLY A 131 -0.08 -18.50 -0.78
N GLY A 132 -0.79 -19.53 -0.32
CA GLY A 132 -2.16 -19.79 -0.75
C GLY A 132 -2.90 -18.46 -0.79
N ARG A 133 -3.64 -18.21 -1.88
CA ARG A 133 -4.65 -17.15 -1.86
C ARG A 133 -5.45 -17.41 -0.60
N GLN A 134 -5.30 -16.55 0.41
CA GLN A 134 -6.34 -16.36 1.39
C GLN A 134 -7.52 -15.87 0.56
N SER A 135 -8.31 -16.84 0.10
CA SER A 135 -9.63 -16.61 -0.43
C SER A 135 -10.27 -15.66 0.57
N GLN A 136 -10.90 -14.60 0.08
CA GLN A 136 -11.60 -13.62 0.90
C GLN A 136 -12.61 -14.25 1.89
N ARG A 137 -12.90 -15.55 1.72
CA ARG A 137 -13.60 -16.42 2.66
C ARG A 137 -12.89 -16.62 4.01
N GLN A 138 -11.56 -16.62 4.11
CA GLN A 138 -10.87 -16.85 5.40
C GLN A 138 -10.91 -15.65 6.37
N ILE A 139 -11.41 -14.48 5.93
CA ILE A 139 -11.65 -13.32 6.82
C ILE A 139 -12.99 -13.45 7.57
N THR A 140 -13.93 -14.27 7.10
CA THR A 140 -15.24 -14.42 7.75
C THR A 140 -15.25 -15.43 8.89
N ASP A 141 -14.17 -16.19 9.08
CA ASP A 141 -14.09 -17.24 10.12
C ASP A 141 -13.79 -16.68 11.53
N PHE A 142 -13.70 -15.36 11.70
CA PHE A 142 -13.52 -14.72 13.00
C PHE A 142 -14.75 -14.84 13.93
N PHE A 143 -15.89 -15.27 13.39
CA PHE A 143 -17.14 -15.45 14.13
C PHE A 143 -17.67 -16.88 14.03
N THR A 144 -16.82 -17.89 14.23
CA THR A 144 -17.32 -19.22 14.56
C THR A 144 -17.78 -19.20 16.03
N PRO A 145 -19.07 -19.37 16.35
CA PRO A 145 -19.49 -19.53 17.73
C PRO A 145 -18.97 -20.87 18.24
N ASP A 146 -18.19 -20.86 19.31
CA ASP A 146 -17.85 -22.06 20.07
C ASP A 146 -19.15 -22.74 20.49
N THR A 147 -19.47 -23.86 19.85
CA THR A 147 -20.43 -24.81 20.41
C THR A 147 -19.68 -25.62 21.44
N ASP A 148 -19.84 -25.27 22.72
CA ASP A 148 -19.66 -26.25 23.78
C ASP A 148 -20.77 -26.16 24.83
N HIS A 149 -21.21 -27.37 25.18
CA HIS A 149 -22.43 -27.71 25.87
C HIS A 149 -22.36 -27.42 27.39
N SER A 150 -23.44 -26.80 27.89
CA SER A 150 -24.12 -27.03 29.18
C SER A 150 -23.31 -27.09 30.48
N SER A 151 -23.54 -26.12 31.38
CA SER A 151 -24.05 -26.40 32.75
C SER A 151 -24.54 -25.12 33.45
N ILE A 152 -25.51 -25.33 34.35
CA ILE A 152 -26.43 -24.39 35.00
C ILE A 152 -25.79 -23.74 36.24
N HIS A 153 -25.98 -22.43 36.47
CA HIS A 153 -26.51 -21.84 37.73
C HIS A 153 -26.47 -20.29 37.80
N THR A 154 -27.67 -19.70 37.87
CA THR A 154 -28.16 -18.60 38.74
C THR A 154 -27.36 -17.30 39.04
N HIS A 155 -28.04 -16.20 38.72
CA HIS A 155 -28.18 -14.89 39.41
C HIS A 155 -27.27 -13.68 39.08
N SER A 156 -27.97 -12.60 38.67
CA SER A 156 -27.74 -11.16 38.94
C SER A 156 -27.10 -10.27 37.86
N SER A 157 -27.98 -9.82 36.94
CA SER A 157 -28.15 -8.45 36.39
C SER A 157 -27.03 -7.40 36.52
N VAL A 158 -26.43 -7.00 35.39
CA VAL A 158 -26.03 -5.61 35.08
C VAL A 158 -26.24 -5.32 33.58
N HIS A 159 -26.61 -4.08 33.30
CA HIS A 159 -27.25 -3.55 32.09
C HIS A 159 -26.51 -3.70 30.75
N ILE A 160 -27.35 -3.86 29.74
CA ILE A 160 -27.14 -3.96 28.30
C ILE A 160 -26.49 -2.70 27.71
N HIS A 161 -25.33 -2.86 27.07
CA HIS A 161 -24.97 -2.09 25.87
C HIS A 161 -24.95 -3.06 24.70
N THR A 162 -25.98 -2.99 23.86
CA THR A 162 -26.17 -3.88 22.71
C THR A 162 -25.02 -3.74 21.74
N ALA A 163 -24.34 -4.86 21.54
CA ALA A 163 -23.38 -5.10 20.48
C ALA A 163 -23.94 -4.63 19.13
N THR A 164 -23.11 -3.93 18.37
CA THR A 164 -23.35 -3.60 16.97
C THR A 164 -23.40 -4.91 16.20
N THR A 165 -24.59 -5.49 16.11
CA THR A 165 -24.85 -6.75 15.42
C THR A 165 -24.65 -6.50 13.93
N GLY A 166 -23.55 -7.03 13.39
CA GLY A 166 -23.31 -7.05 11.96
C GLY A 166 -24.48 -7.72 11.23
N THR A 167 -24.84 -7.23 10.05
CA THR A 167 -25.90 -7.85 9.26
C THR A 167 -25.41 -9.19 8.71
N LEU A 168 -26.21 -10.25 8.89
CA LEU A 168 -25.95 -11.57 8.30
C LEU A 168 -25.69 -11.44 6.79
N ILE A 169 -24.82 -12.31 6.26
CA ILE A 169 -24.38 -12.29 4.85
C ILE A 169 -25.58 -12.26 3.90
N ASP A 170 -26.64 -12.99 4.20
CA ASP A 170 -27.86 -13.03 3.39
C ASP A 170 -28.57 -11.67 3.35
N ARG A 171 -28.64 -10.97 4.48
CA ARG A 171 -29.19 -9.60 4.57
C ARG A 171 -28.29 -8.59 3.85
N ALA A 172 -26.97 -8.78 3.87
CA ALA A 172 -26.04 -7.94 3.10
C ALA A 172 -26.18 -8.17 1.59
N VAL A 173 -26.44 -9.40 1.16
CA VAL A 173 -26.73 -9.77 -0.23
C VAL A 173 -28.06 -9.18 -0.68
N GLU A 174 -29.11 -9.25 0.14
CA GLU A 174 -30.41 -8.61 -0.12
C GLU A 174 -30.30 -7.09 -0.22
N LEU A 175 -29.58 -6.45 0.71
CA LEU A 175 -29.28 -5.02 0.65
C LEU A 175 -28.47 -4.67 -0.61
N GLY A 176 -27.55 -5.54 -1.03
CA GLY A 176 -26.80 -5.39 -2.28
C GLY A 176 -27.69 -5.47 -3.52
N ARG A 177 -28.70 -6.34 -3.52
CA ARG A 177 -29.69 -6.49 -4.59
C ARG A 177 -30.71 -5.34 -4.63
N ALA A 178 -31.03 -4.78 -3.46
CA ALA A 178 -31.95 -3.63 -3.32
C ALA A 178 -31.30 -2.27 -3.66
N ARG A 179 -29.97 -2.20 -3.77
CA ARG A 179 -29.27 -0.96 -4.18
C ARG A 179 -29.51 -0.67 -5.66
N ARG A 180 -29.69 0.62 -5.98
CA ARG A 180 -29.85 1.14 -7.35
C ARG A 180 -28.78 0.55 -8.28
N PRO A 181 -29.15 0.00 -9.45
CA PRO A 181 -28.18 -0.50 -10.42
C PRO A 181 -27.14 0.57 -10.74
N ARG A 182 -25.84 0.21 -10.75
CA ARG A 182 -24.80 1.11 -11.27
C ARG A 182 -25.16 1.47 -12.70
N VAL A 183 -25.28 2.77 -12.99
CA VAL A 183 -25.60 3.29 -14.32
C VAL A 183 -24.60 2.73 -15.34
N ARG A 184 -25.06 1.77 -16.16
CA ARG A 184 -24.29 1.26 -17.30
C ARG A 184 -24.31 2.32 -18.40
N GLY A 185 -23.41 3.29 -18.30
CA GLY A 185 -23.29 4.37 -19.30
C GLY A 185 -21.90 5.02 -19.36
N ALA A 186 -21.10 4.95 -18.29
CA ALA A 186 -19.79 5.59 -18.24
C ALA A 186 -18.79 5.04 -19.29
N THR A 187 -18.96 3.78 -19.72
CA THR A 187 -18.07 3.12 -20.68
C THR A 187 -18.21 3.69 -22.09
N GLN A 188 -19.41 4.12 -22.48
CA GLN A 188 -19.69 4.62 -23.82
C GLN A 188 -19.16 6.05 -24.01
N TYR A 189 -19.31 6.90 -22.98
CA TYR A 189 -18.71 8.24 -22.94
C TYR A 189 -17.18 8.18 -22.96
N ARG A 190 -16.57 7.28 -22.17
CA ARG A 190 -15.11 7.09 -22.11
C ARG A 190 -14.52 6.63 -23.45
N ARG A 191 -15.21 5.73 -24.17
CA ARG A 191 -14.83 5.28 -25.52
C ARG A 191 -14.99 6.39 -26.57
N ARG A 192 -16.07 7.20 -26.50
CA ARG A 192 -16.25 8.36 -27.39
C ARG A 192 -15.17 9.42 -27.17
N LEU A 193 -14.83 9.70 -25.92
CA LEU A 193 -13.77 10.64 -25.55
C LEU A 193 -12.40 10.13 -25.99
N GLN A 194 -12.09 8.85 -25.80
CA GLN A 194 -10.85 8.23 -26.30
C GLN A 194 -10.75 8.28 -27.84
N ARG A 195 -11.85 8.08 -28.58
CA ARG A 195 -11.86 8.24 -30.04
C ARG A 195 -11.63 9.69 -30.47
N LYS A 196 -12.25 10.67 -29.78
CA LYS A 196 -12.01 12.09 -30.05
C LYS A 196 -10.56 12.48 -29.78
N ILE A 197 -9.97 12.02 -28.68
CA ILE A 197 -8.55 12.26 -28.35
C ILE A 197 -7.63 11.65 -29.41
N ARG A 198 -7.90 10.41 -29.86
CA ARG A 198 -7.15 9.79 -30.98
C ARG A 198 -7.28 10.59 -32.28
N ALA A 199 -8.48 11.05 -32.63
CA ALA A 199 -8.69 11.82 -33.85
C ALA A 199 -7.95 13.17 -33.86
N VAL A 200 -7.77 13.79 -32.68
CA VAL A 200 -6.97 15.01 -32.53
C VAL A 200 -5.47 14.72 -32.62
N LEU A 201 -4.99 13.64 -32.00
CA LEU A 201 -3.56 13.27 -32.01
C LEU A 201 -3.07 12.76 -33.38
N PHE A 202 -3.97 12.21 -34.22
CA PHE A 202 -3.66 11.73 -35.57
C PHE A 202 -3.95 12.75 -36.69
N ARG A 203 -4.49 13.93 -36.37
CA ARG A 203 -4.48 15.09 -37.29
C ARG A 203 -3.20 15.89 -37.06
N ARG A 204 -2.05 15.35 -37.46
CA ARG A 204 -0.89 16.20 -37.75
C ARG A 204 -1.06 16.72 -39.18
N PRO A 205 -1.06 18.03 -39.43
CA PRO A 205 -0.88 18.53 -40.79
C PRO A 205 0.51 18.09 -41.24
N GLU A 206 0.58 17.52 -42.45
CA GLU A 206 1.83 17.31 -43.17
C GLU A 206 2.57 18.66 -43.21
N CYS A 207 3.72 18.72 -42.52
CA CYS A 207 4.63 19.85 -42.65
C CYS A 207 5.23 19.76 -44.06
N ARG A 208 4.85 20.70 -44.92
CA ARG A 208 5.69 21.17 -46.03
C ARG A 208 6.76 22.11 -45.49
#